data_AF-A0AAP5XY74-F1
#
_entry.id   AF-A0AAP5XY74-F1
#
_cell.length_a   1.000
_cell.length_b   1.000
_cell.length_c   1.000
_cell.angle_alpha   90.00
_cell.angle_beta   90.00
_cell.angle_gamma   90.00
#
_symmetry.space_group_name_H-M   'P 1'
#
loop_
_entity.id
_entity.type
_entity.pdbx_description
1 polymer ?
#
loop_
_entity_poly.entity_id
_entity_poly.type
_entity_poly.pdbx_seq_one_letter_code
_entity_poly.pdbx_strand_id
1 'polypeptide(L)'
;MKKRITFSANKKSTIDAIDDYSNAKGYSRSEVISFLLNATAPALNKITSQYHIAQTLESTLGCIFEEKAPSIARGEPKLTYEEFFYSVWNTHIRHRNEVVDQDFYAHKIPHDKMGKSEKKLIHEKLSYIIKSFNVKKAIFIYTDRRVNHKHLIAGGLSNIILIKETVYDGCFFDLSSIVI
;
A
#
# COMPACT_ATOMS: atom_id res chain seq x y z
N MET A 1 2.37 31.56 8.13
CA MET A 1 1.27 32.44 7.70
C MET A 1 0.10 32.29 8.66
N LYS A 2 -0.49 33.39 9.16
CA LYS A 2 -1.74 33.33 9.95
C LYS A 2 -2.90 33.08 9.01
N LYS A 3 -3.72 32.06 9.27
CA LYS A 3 -4.92 31.75 8.50
C LYS A 3 -6.13 32.36 9.22
N ARG A 4 -6.87 33.25 8.55
CA ARG A 4 -8.06 33.89 9.13
C ARG A 4 -9.21 32.90 9.10
N ILE A 5 -9.86 32.71 10.24
CA ILE A 5 -11.07 31.89 10.39
C ILE A 5 -12.16 32.74 11.05
N THR A 6 -13.40 32.51 10.65
CA THR A 6 -14.58 33.12 11.28
C THR A 6 -15.20 32.09 12.22
N PHE A 7 -15.42 32.47 13.48
CA PHE A 7 -15.98 31.61 14.51
C PHE A 7 -17.27 32.21 15.05
N SER A 8 -18.31 31.39 15.11
CA SER A 8 -19.60 31.73 15.71
C SER A 8 -19.87 30.76 16.85
N ALA A 9 -20.06 31.27 18.07
CA ALA A 9 -20.39 30.44 19.22
C ALA A 9 -21.90 30.23 19.33
N ASN A 10 -22.29 29.00 19.62
CA ASN A 10 -23.67 28.55 19.69
C ASN A 10 -24.25 28.73 21.11
N LYS A 11 -23.38 28.99 22.10
CA LYS A 11 -23.72 29.11 23.52
C LYS A 11 -23.18 30.42 24.07
N LYS A 12 -24.08 31.24 24.62
CA LYS A 12 -23.73 32.52 25.23
C LYS A 12 -22.77 32.35 26.41
N SER A 13 -23.01 31.35 27.26
CA SER A 13 -22.13 31.03 28.40
C SER A 13 -20.68 30.71 28.02
N THR A 14 -20.43 30.22 26.80
CA THR A 14 -19.07 29.98 26.31
C THR A 14 -18.36 31.29 25.94
N ILE A 15 -19.09 32.27 25.40
CA ILE A 15 -18.55 33.61 25.14
C ILE A 15 -18.27 34.32 26.46
N ASP A 16 -19.20 34.26 27.41
CA ASP A 16 -19.05 34.90 28.72
C ASP A 16 -17.79 34.36 29.45
N ALA A 17 -17.56 33.05 29.43
CA ALA A 17 -16.34 32.46 30.03
C ALA A 17 -15.03 32.88 29.33
N ILE A 18 -15.05 33.08 28.00
CA ILE A 18 -13.90 33.59 27.25
C ILE A 18 -13.62 35.05 27.62
N ASP A 19 -14.68 35.84 27.81
CA ASP A 19 -14.60 37.25 28.20
C ASP A 19 -14.05 37.41 29.60
N ASP A 20 -14.53 36.62 30.56
CA ASP A 20 -14.01 36.61 31.93
C ASP A 20 -12.52 36.25 31.95
N TYR A 21 -12.11 35.23 31.18
CA TYR A 21 -10.70 34.85 31.07
C TYR A 21 -9.85 35.92 30.38
N SER A 22 -10.38 36.53 29.33
CA SER A 22 -9.77 37.66 28.59
C SER A 22 -9.51 38.84 29.53
N ASN A 23 -10.50 39.23 30.33
CA ASN A 23 -10.41 40.32 31.29
C ASN A 23 -9.42 39.99 32.43
N ALA A 24 -9.47 38.76 32.96
CA ALA A 24 -8.59 38.35 34.06
C ALA A 24 -7.11 38.24 33.66
N LYS A 25 -6.82 37.96 32.38
CA LYS A 25 -5.44 37.78 31.87
C LYS A 25 -4.94 38.92 30.99
N GLY A 26 -5.79 39.89 30.65
CA GLY A 26 -5.43 41.02 29.79
C GLY A 26 -5.19 40.65 28.32
N TYR A 27 -5.78 39.55 27.85
CA TYR A 27 -5.65 39.08 26.46
C TYR A 27 -6.85 39.50 25.63
N SER A 28 -6.67 39.68 24.31
CA SER A 28 -7.81 39.79 23.40
C SER A 28 -8.56 38.46 23.29
N ARG A 29 -9.87 38.49 23.01
CA ARG A 29 -10.68 37.28 22.75
C ARG A 29 -10.01 36.35 21.74
N SER A 30 -9.45 36.91 20.67
CA SER A 30 -8.74 36.18 19.62
C SER A 30 -7.47 35.48 20.10
N GLU A 31 -6.73 36.08 21.04
CA GLU A 31 -5.55 35.46 21.64
C GLU A 31 -5.94 34.32 22.57
N VAL A 32 -7.00 34.49 23.36
CA VAL A 32 -7.54 33.41 24.21
C VAL A 32 -7.98 32.24 23.35
N ILE A 33 -8.72 32.48 22.27
CA ILE A 33 -9.16 31.43 21.34
C ILE A 33 -7.95 30.74 20.69
N SER A 34 -6.96 31.51 20.22
CA SER A 34 -5.75 30.94 19.62
C SER A 34 -4.94 30.10 20.61
N PHE A 35 -4.82 30.56 21.86
CA PHE A 35 -4.17 29.84 22.95
C PHE A 35 -4.88 28.51 23.24
N LEU A 36 -6.20 28.53 23.38
CA LEU A 36 -7.01 27.32 23.63
C LEU A 36 -6.90 26.32 22.47
N LEU A 37 -6.94 26.79 21.22
CA LEU A 37 -6.78 25.94 20.05
C LEU A 37 -5.38 25.30 19.99
N ASN A 38 -4.33 26.09 20.25
CA ASN A 38 -2.96 25.57 20.28
C ASN A 38 -2.74 24.55 21.41
N ALA A 39 -3.36 24.77 22.57
CA ALA A 39 -3.27 23.86 23.70
C ALA A 39 -4.05 22.55 23.46
N THR A 40 -5.17 22.60 22.74
CA THR A 40 -6.06 21.45 22.52
C THR A 40 -5.75 20.66 21.25
N ALA A 41 -5.15 21.28 20.23
CA ALA A 41 -4.83 20.61 18.97
C ALA A 41 -3.97 19.33 19.13
N PRO A 42 -2.92 19.29 19.99
CA PRO A 42 -2.15 18.06 20.20
C PRO A 42 -2.99 16.92 20.79
N ALA A 43 -3.93 17.24 21.70
CA ALA A 43 -4.83 16.25 22.28
C ALA A 43 -5.81 15.70 21.23
N LEU A 44 -6.38 16.57 20.39
CA LEU A 44 -7.24 16.17 19.27
C LEU A 44 -6.48 15.27 18.28
N ASN A 45 -5.26 15.65 17.89
CA ASN A 45 -4.42 14.84 17.00
C ASN A 45 -4.13 13.45 17.59
N LYS A 46 -3.89 13.37 18.90
CA LYS A 46 -3.65 12.10 19.60
C LYS A 46 -4.91 11.23 19.60
N ILE A 47 -6.09 11.80 19.87
CA ILE A 47 -7.38 11.10 19.81
C ILE A 47 -7.63 10.56 18.40
N THR A 48 -7.48 11.40 17.37
CA THR A 48 -7.67 11.00 15.97
C THR A 48 -6.68 9.92 15.56
N SER A 49 -5.41 10.04 15.94
CA SER A 49 -4.39 9.01 15.67
C SER A 49 -4.74 7.68 16.34
N GLN A 50 -5.14 7.70 17.60
CA GLN A 50 -5.55 6.49 18.32
C GLN A 50 -6.80 5.85 17.70
N TYR A 51 -7.77 6.65 17.26
CA TYR A 51 -8.94 6.16 16.54
C TYR A 51 -8.54 5.45 15.24
N HIS A 52 -7.68 6.07 14.42
CA HIS A 52 -7.21 5.42 13.19
C HIS A 52 -6.40 4.16 13.46
N ILE A 53 -5.58 4.14 14.51
CA ILE A 53 -4.84 2.94 14.94
C ILE A 53 -5.82 1.85 15.34
N ALA A 54 -6.82 2.15 16.16
CA ALA A 54 -7.85 1.20 16.57
C ALA A 54 -8.62 0.65 15.37
N GLN A 55 -9.07 1.52 14.46
CA GLN A 55 -9.77 1.12 13.24
C GLN A 55 -8.91 0.25 12.31
N THR A 56 -7.61 0.54 12.21
CA THR A 56 -6.64 -0.26 11.43
C THR A 56 -6.44 -1.63 12.09
N LEU A 57 -6.32 -1.68 13.41
CA LEU A 57 -6.22 -2.92 14.17
C LEU A 57 -7.49 -3.75 14.06
N GLU A 58 -8.68 -3.14 14.16
CA GLU A 58 -9.97 -3.80 13.95
C GLU A 58 -10.09 -4.36 12.54
N SER A 59 -9.67 -3.61 11.52
CA SER A 59 -9.65 -4.09 10.13
C SER A 59 -8.68 -5.25 9.94
N THR A 60 -7.49 -5.16 10.56
CA THR A 60 -6.47 -6.22 10.51
C THR A 60 -6.95 -7.48 11.23
N LEU A 61 -7.57 -7.34 12.40
CA LEU A 61 -8.19 -8.45 13.13
C LEU A 61 -9.35 -9.02 12.32
N GLY A 62 -10.18 -8.19 11.68
CA GLY A 62 -11.19 -8.62 10.73
C GLY A 62 -10.59 -9.50 9.63
N CYS A 63 -9.46 -9.11 9.04
CA CYS A 63 -8.76 -9.93 8.05
C CYS A 63 -8.12 -11.22 8.61
N ILE A 64 -7.80 -11.27 9.90
CA ILE A 64 -7.23 -12.46 10.58
C ILE A 64 -8.33 -13.45 10.95
N PHE A 65 -9.48 -12.97 11.40
CA PHE A 65 -10.63 -13.78 11.78
C PHE A 65 -11.57 -14.10 10.61
N GLU A 66 -11.52 -13.36 9.52
CA GLU A 66 -12.07 -13.77 8.22
C GLU A 66 -11.17 -14.83 7.55
N GLU A 67 -11.15 -16.03 8.12
CA GLU A 67 -11.39 -17.19 7.27
C GLU A 67 -12.77 -16.94 6.64
N LYS A 68 -12.80 -16.38 5.43
CA LYS A 68 -14.07 -16.14 4.72
C LYS A 68 -14.77 -17.46 4.41
N ALA A 69 -15.53 -17.97 5.37
CA ALA A 69 -16.81 -18.59 5.06
C ALA A 69 -17.71 -17.47 4.49
N PRO A 70 -18.23 -17.59 3.27
CA PRO A 70 -18.99 -16.52 2.63
C PRO A 70 -20.31 -16.30 3.38
N SER A 71 -20.38 -15.23 4.17
CA SER A 71 -21.63 -14.76 4.76
C SER A 71 -22.45 -14.07 3.68
N ILE A 72 -23.44 -14.81 3.16
CA ILE A 72 -24.51 -14.30 2.31
C ILE A 72 -25.40 -13.39 3.18
N ALA A 73 -25.27 -12.08 3.05
CA ALA A 73 -26.23 -11.13 3.61
C ALA A 73 -26.61 -10.06 2.56
N ARG A 74 -27.91 -10.13 2.22
CA ARG A 74 -28.71 -9.34 1.27
C ARG A 74 -28.27 -7.88 1.04
N GLY A 75 -28.12 -7.59 -0.26
CA GLY A 75 -28.08 -6.25 -0.85
C GLY A 75 -26.83 -6.03 -1.70
N GLU A 76 -26.58 -6.90 -2.69
CA GLU A 76 -25.35 -6.90 -3.50
C GLU A 76 -25.04 -5.50 -4.08
N PRO A 77 -23.96 -4.83 -3.67
CA PRO A 77 -23.17 -4.11 -4.66
C PRO A 77 -22.61 -5.22 -5.56
N LYS A 78 -23.10 -5.31 -6.80
CA LYS A 78 -22.45 -6.17 -7.80
C LYS A 78 -20.98 -5.73 -7.83
N LEU A 79 -20.08 -6.56 -7.32
CA LEU A 79 -18.65 -6.36 -7.57
C LEU A 79 -18.51 -6.19 -9.07
N THR A 80 -17.85 -5.11 -9.46
CA THR A 80 -17.42 -4.97 -10.84
C THR A 80 -16.52 -6.17 -11.17
N TYR A 81 -16.47 -6.59 -12.43
CA TYR A 81 -15.63 -7.73 -12.81
C TYR A 81 -14.16 -7.46 -12.44
N GLU A 82 -13.74 -6.20 -12.49
CA GLU A 82 -12.43 -5.71 -12.08
C GLU A 82 -12.16 -5.97 -10.60
N GLU A 83 -13.08 -5.60 -9.71
CA GLU A 83 -12.95 -5.86 -8.27
C GLU A 83 -12.92 -7.36 -7.97
N PHE A 84 -13.71 -8.14 -8.71
CA PHE A 84 -13.75 -9.59 -8.56
C PHE A 84 -12.39 -10.21 -8.93
N PHE A 85 -11.87 -9.92 -10.13
CA PHE A 85 -10.60 -10.47 -10.58
C PHE A 85 -9.41 -9.94 -9.78
N TYR A 86 -9.46 -8.70 -9.31
CA TYR A 86 -8.44 -8.15 -8.42
C TYR A 86 -8.43 -8.87 -7.05
N SER A 87 -9.61 -9.16 -6.50
CA SER A 87 -9.74 -9.94 -5.28
C SER A 87 -9.20 -11.36 -5.49
N VAL A 88 -9.63 -12.05 -6.54
CA VAL A 88 -9.17 -13.40 -6.90
C VAL A 88 -7.66 -13.44 -7.12
N TRP A 89 -7.11 -12.43 -7.79
CA TRP A 89 -5.67 -12.28 -7.98
C TRP A 89 -4.92 -12.29 -6.65
N ASN A 90 -5.30 -11.41 -5.72
CA ASN A 90 -4.58 -11.24 -4.45
C ASN A 90 -4.83 -12.37 -3.44
N THR A 91 -5.94 -13.09 -3.57
CA THR A 91 -6.34 -14.14 -2.60
C THR A 91 -6.02 -15.55 -3.07
N HIS A 92 -6.18 -15.87 -4.36
CA HIS A 92 -6.14 -17.23 -4.90
C HIS A 92 -5.06 -17.46 -5.95
N ILE A 93 -4.69 -16.46 -6.75
CA ILE A 93 -3.71 -16.64 -7.84
C ILE A 93 -2.29 -16.30 -7.38
N ARG A 94 -2.14 -15.14 -6.73
CA ARG A 94 -0.86 -14.63 -6.25
C ARG A 94 -0.51 -15.22 -4.89
N HIS A 95 0.75 -15.55 -4.70
CA HIS A 95 1.30 -15.91 -3.41
C HIS A 95 1.74 -14.64 -2.64
N ARG A 96 1.53 -14.63 -1.32
CA ARG A 96 1.71 -13.41 -0.49
C ARG A 96 3.15 -12.92 -0.40
N ASN A 97 4.12 -13.82 -0.52
CA ASN A 97 5.53 -13.46 -0.45
C ASN A 97 5.99 -12.82 -1.77
N GLU A 98 6.62 -11.66 -1.67
CA GLU A 98 7.41 -11.05 -2.73
C GLU A 98 8.89 -11.37 -2.48
N VAL A 99 9.62 -11.73 -3.54
CA VAL A 99 11.07 -11.91 -3.46
C VAL A 99 11.72 -10.76 -4.20
N VAL A 100 12.47 -9.94 -3.48
CA VAL A 100 13.28 -8.86 -4.06
C VAL A 100 14.61 -9.44 -4.52
N ASP A 101 15.02 -9.03 -5.71
CA ASP A 101 16.29 -9.40 -6.30
C ASP A 101 17.10 -8.14 -6.67
N GLN A 102 18.42 -8.24 -6.51
CA GLN A 102 19.40 -7.15 -6.73
C GLN A 102 20.63 -7.63 -7.51
N ASP A 103 20.50 -8.78 -8.18
CA ASP A 103 21.64 -9.40 -8.84
C ASP A 103 22.09 -8.62 -10.08
N PHE A 104 23.37 -8.83 -10.41
CA PHE A 104 23.98 -8.35 -11.64
C PHE A 104 24.32 -9.53 -12.54
N TYR A 105 24.02 -9.38 -13.83
CA TYR A 105 24.24 -10.37 -14.87
C TYR A 105 25.23 -9.88 -15.90
N ALA A 106 25.98 -10.81 -16.50
CA ALA A 106 26.87 -10.47 -17.61
C ALA A 106 26.09 -9.97 -18.83
N HIS A 107 26.46 -8.80 -19.33
CA HIS A 107 25.83 -8.12 -20.47
C HIS A 107 26.87 -7.75 -21.52
N LYS A 108 26.97 -8.57 -22.56
CA LYS A 108 27.95 -8.41 -23.66
C LYS A 108 27.35 -7.84 -24.94
N ILE A 109 26.10 -7.40 -24.91
CA ILE A 109 25.37 -6.93 -26.09
C ILE A 109 25.53 -5.41 -26.18
N PRO A 110 25.74 -4.84 -27.39
CA PRO A 110 25.95 -3.39 -27.56
C PRO A 110 24.71 -2.54 -27.31
N HIS A 111 23.54 -3.15 -27.10
CA HIS A 111 22.28 -2.47 -26.85
C HIS A 111 21.73 -2.87 -25.49
N ASP A 112 20.87 -2.02 -24.93
CA ASP A 112 20.34 -2.17 -23.57
C ASP A 112 19.27 -3.28 -23.44
N LYS A 113 18.98 -4.03 -24.50
CA LYS A 113 18.02 -5.15 -24.44
C LYS A 113 18.57 -6.29 -23.61
N MET A 114 17.67 -7.00 -22.92
CA MET A 114 18.03 -8.15 -22.10
C MET A 114 18.75 -9.24 -22.91
N GLY A 115 19.94 -9.64 -22.45
CA GLY A 115 20.77 -10.61 -23.14
C GLY A 115 20.33 -12.07 -22.93
N LYS A 116 20.80 -12.97 -23.80
CA LYS A 116 20.50 -14.41 -23.68
C LYS A 116 21.02 -15.01 -22.36
N SER A 117 22.21 -14.59 -21.93
CA SER A 117 22.84 -15.05 -20.68
C SER A 117 22.05 -14.57 -19.45
N GLU A 118 21.64 -13.31 -19.45
CA GLU A 118 20.77 -12.72 -18.41
C GLU A 118 19.44 -13.48 -18.31
N LYS A 119 18.74 -13.68 -19.45
CA LYS A 119 17.49 -14.47 -19.50
C LYS A 119 17.66 -15.87 -18.94
N LYS A 120 18.76 -16.54 -19.29
CA LYS A 120 19.04 -17.91 -18.82
C LYS A 120 19.20 -17.96 -17.31
N LEU A 121 19.99 -17.05 -16.73
CA LEU A 121 20.23 -17.01 -15.28
C LEU A 121 18.96 -16.64 -14.50
N ILE A 122 18.18 -15.67 -14.99
CA ILE A 122 16.87 -15.35 -14.42
C ILE A 122 15.96 -16.58 -14.46
N HIS A 123 15.91 -17.31 -15.57
CA HIS A 123 15.07 -18.51 -15.70
C HIS A 123 15.50 -19.64 -14.76
N GLU A 124 16.79 -19.88 -14.60
CA GLU A 124 17.33 -20.85 -13.63
C GLU A 124 16.95 -20.46 -12.20
N LYS A 125 17.06 -19.17 -11.86
CA LYS A 125 16.66 -18.62 -10.56
C LYS A 125 15.17 -18.80 -10.29
N LEU A 126 14.32 -18.44 -11.25
CA LEU A 126 12.88 -18.64 -11.15
C LEU A 126 12.52 -20.12 -10.99
N SER A 127 13.20 -21.01 -11.72
CA SER A 127 12.97 -22.46 -11.61
C SER A 127 13.30 -22.99 -10.21
N TYR A 128 14.36 -22.50 -9.59
CA TYR A 128 14.71 -22.84 -8.21
C TYR A 128 13.67 -22.33 -7.22
N ILE A 129 13.23 -21.07 -7.37
CA ILE A 129 12.22 -20.45 -6.51
C ILE A 129 10.86 -21.16 -6.63
N ILE A 130 10.43 -21.49 -7.85
CA ILE A 130 9.20 -22.24 -8.12
C ILE A 130 9.18 -23.56 -7.35
N LYS A 131 10.29 -24.30 -7.40
CA LYS A 131 10.45 -25.56 -6.65
C LYS A 131 10.46 -25.34 -5.15
N SER A 132 11.17 -24.32 -4.68
CA SER A 132 11.36 -24.05 -3.24
C SER A 132 10.08 -23.61 -2.55
N PHE A 133 9.26 -22.79 -3.22
CA PHE A 133 7.98 -22.31 -2.70
C PHE A 133 6.78 -23.20 -3.09
N ASN A 134 7.01 -24.26 -3.87
CA ASN A 134 5.96 -25.16 -4.39
C ASN A 134 4.81 -24.39 -5.08
N VAL A 135 5.16 -23.45 -5.96
CA VAL A 135 4.21 -22.62 -6.72
C VAL A 135 4.16 -23.05 -8.19
N LYS A 136 3.14 -22.61 -8.95
CA LYS A 136 2.96 -23.03 -10.35
C LYS A 136 3.83 -22.22 -11.32
N LYS A 137 3.91 -20.91 -11.11
CA LYS A 137 4.68 -19.99 -11.96
C LYS A 137 5.33 -18.90 -11.11
N ALA A 138 6.30 -18.20 -11.70
CA ALA A 138 6.90 -17.00 -11.13
C ALA A 138 7.14 -15.98 -12.24
N ILE A 139 6.94 -14.71 -11.94
CA ILE A 139 7.12 -13.58 -12.86
C ILE A 139 8.28 -12.73 -12.32
N PHE A 140 9.27 -12.47 -13.16
CA PHE A 140 10.36 -11.56 -12.85
C PHE A 140 10.13 -10.21 -13.51
N ILE A 141 10.19 -9.13 -12.73
CA ILE A 141 9.99 -7.76 -13.22
C ILE A 141 11.15 -6.91 -12.75
N TYR A 142 11.87 -6.29 -13.68
CA TYR A 142 12.79 -5.21 -13.34
C TYR A 142 12.02 -3.92 -13.05
N THR A 143 12.27 -3.31 -11.89
CA THR A 143 11.74 -1.99 -11.54
C THR A 143 12.73 -0.87 -11.85
N ASP A 144 14.03 -1.14 -11.77
CA ASP A 144 15.10 -0.23 -12.20
C ASP A 144 16.28 -1.05 -12.75
N ARG A 145 16.26 -1.34 -14.06
CA ARG A 145 17.35 -2.05 -14.74
C ARG A 145 18.35 -1.06 -15.32
N ARG A 146 19.63 -1.25 -15.02
CA ARG A 146 20.75 -0.45 -15.54
C ARG A 146 21.76 -1.32 -16.26
N VAL A 147 22.36 -0.77 -17.31
CA VAL A 147 23.39 -1.42 -18.10
C VAL A 147 24.68 -0.63 -17.99
N ASN A 148 25.78 -1.31 -17.69
CA ASN A 148 27.11 -0.73 -17.69
C ASN A 148 27.96 -1.40 -18.76
N HIS A 149 28.05 -0.76 -19.93
CA HIS A 149 28.81 -1.27 -21.08
C HIS A 149 30.33 -1.33 -20.83
N LYS A 150 30.86 -0.49 -19.92
CA LYS A 150 32.29 -0.53 -19.57
C LYS A 150 32.66 -1.79 -18.79
N HIS A 151 31.77 -2.23 -17.90
CA HIS A 151 31.98 -3.42 -17.07
C HIS A 151 31.27 -4.67 -17.62
N LEU A 152 30.56 -4.56 -18.75
CA LEU A 152 29.80 -5.63 -19.39
C LEU A 152 28.82 -6.31 -18.43
N ILE A 153 28.09 -5.51 -17.64
CA ILE A 153 27.08 -5.99 -16.68
C ILE A 153 25.76 -5.26 -16.84
N ALA A 154 24.66 -5.96 -16.55
CA ALA A 154 23.32 -5.40 -16.44
C ALA A 154 22.64 -5.95 -15.19
N GLY A 155 21.91 -5.11 -14.47
CA GLY A 155 21.23 -5.50 -13.25
C GLY A 155 20.55 -4.29 -12.60
N GLY A 156 20.06 -4.49 -11.38
CA GLY A 156 19.37 -3.44 -10.63
C GLY A 156 18.24 -4.02 -9.81
N LEU A 157 17.24 -3.20 -9.49
CA LEU A 157 16.14 -3.62 -8.63
C LEU A 157 15.12 -4.44 -9.44
N SER A 158 14.80 -5.64 -8.94
CA SER A 158 13.80 -6.52 -9.50
C SER A 158 12.90 -7.13 -8.42
N ASN A 159 11.66 -7.41 -8.81
CA ASN A 159 10.67 -8.09 -8.00
C ASN A 159 10.28 -9.40 -8.67
N ILE A 160 10.12 -10.44 -7.85
CA ILE A 160 9.63 -11.74 -8.28
C ILE A 160 8.25 -11.97 -7.66
N ILE A 161 7.24 -12.05 -8.52
CA ILE A 161 5.86 -12.34 -8.15
C ILE A 161 5.64 -13.84 -8.30
N LEU A 162 5.22 -14.48 -7.20
CA LEU A 162 4.96 -15.91 -7.14
C LEU A 162 3.48 -16.21 -7.40
N ILE A 163 3.21 -17.23 -8.21
CA ILE A 163 1.86 -17.59 -8.66
C ILE A 163 1.54 -19.00 -8.16
N LYS A 164 0.67 -19.08 -7.15
CA LYS A 164 0.30 -20.35 -6.52
C LYS A 164 -0.71 -21.16 -7.34
N GLU A 165 -1.63 -20.50 -8.03
CA GLU A 165 -2.59 -21.14 -8.93
C GLU A 165 -2.84 -20.27 -10.16
N THR A 166 -3.35 -20.86 -11.24
CA THR A 166 -3.66 -20.13 -12.50
C THR A 166 -5.13 -20.24 -12.90
N VAL A 167 -5.94 -20.95 -12.13
CA VAL A 167 -7.37 -21.16 -12.39
C VAL A 167 -8.14 -20.86 -11.12
N TYR A 168 -9.25 -20.14 -11.25
CA TYR A 168 -10.21 -19.96 -10.18
C TYR A 168 -11.62 -19.88 -10.77
N ASP A 169 -12.53 -20.71 -10.26
CA ASP A 169 -13.95 -20.72 -10.65
C ASP A 169 -14.18 -20.76 -12.18
N GLY A 170 -13.51 -21.70 -12.86
CA GLY A 170 -13.57 -21.85 -14.32
C GLY A 170 -12.88 -20.75 -15.12
N CYS A 171 -12.40 -19.68 -14.47
CA CYS A 171 -11.64 -18.60 -15.11
C CYS A 171 -10.13 -18.93 -15.11
N PHE A 172 -9.49 -18.79 -16.26
CA PHE A 172 -8.05 -18.99 -16.42
C PHE A 172 -7.31 -17.65 -16.46
N PHE A 173 -6.31 -17.50 -15.60
CA PHE A 173 -5.40 -16.37 -15.59
C PHE A 173 -4.24 -16.68 -16.53
N ASP A 174 -4.34 -16.20 -17.77
CA ASP A 174 -3.27 -16.36 -18.75
C ASP A 174 -2.12 -15.40 -18.45
N LEU A 175 -1.03 -15.96 -17.94
CA LEU A 175 0.23 -15.25 -17.67
C LEU A 175 1.29 -15.50 -18.75
N SER A 176 0.91 -16.22 -19.82
CA SER A 176 1.82 -16.66 -20.88
C SER A 176 1.99 -15.58 -21.96
N SER A 177 1.04 -14.66 -22.04
CA SER A 177 0.97 -13.54 -22.97
C SER A 177 1.46 -12.22 -22.37
N ILE A 178 2.09 -12.24 -21.19
CA ILE A 178 2.67 -11.06 -20.56
C ILE A 178 3.85 -10.56 -21.41
N VAL A 179 3.58 -9.56 -22.25
CA VAL A 179 4.59 -8.75 -22.93
C VAL A 179 4.89 -7.57 -22.00
N ILE A 180 6.04 -7.61 -21.32
CA ILE A 180 6.61 -6.48 -20.56
C ILE A 180 7.97 -6.17 -21.16
#